data_AF-A0A948ZPG2-F1
#
_entry.id   AF-A0A948ZPG2-F1
#
_cell.length_a   1.000
_cell.length_b   1.000
_cell.length_c   1.000
_cell.angle_alpha   90.00
_cell.angle_beta   90.00
_cell.angle_gamma   90.00
#
_symmetry.space_group_name_H-M   'P 1'
#
loop_
_entity.id
_entity.type
_entity.pdbx_description
1 polymer ?
#
loop_
_entity_poly.entity_id
_entity_poly.type
_entity_poly.pdbx_seq_one_letter_code
_entity_poly.pdbx_strand_id
1 'polypeptide(L)'
;MLHPLQRKIVALQRRGRLADAVRGLCIVVAAVLFAIVALGAIDYLVRIQDRGVRIIFSLSALGVLGWTSYRFLGKCLFARPREVDYARLVERTFPELRNRLVSAVQFLREADDDPTAGSAALRRAVVEGVETDARSVDFTAVLDRRRPLRAAALLAAACLLAGVPIALTPTTAQTALVRIGNPLGHQQWPRTTHLELRRPVERVARGESFQVEAVDARGAPLPSEILIHYRPEGTDGTAVEETEPMQLAAGAAVARRDDIQRPFSYRVEGGDDRTMPWHKVEVVEPPAIETVSIRLVPPAYTGLPAANAERHIRALRGTRVQISAKADRPPASASLCLENGTKIPAEIGDDGRTLTVEGGSATAAPTSDVGAAVALPPRTAEFIVDQSGSYWFELTDREGLRSEGDRWEIQAVVDAPPTVVIERPTADLIVTPEATAPISVAAKDDLAVARIELVYRLDESGPERRSALFAGPEGAP
;
A
#
# COMPACT_ATOMS: atom_id res chain seq x y z
N MET A 1 -12.12 18.14 82.46
CA MET A 1 -13.11 17.63 81.48
C MET A 1 -13.57 18.79 80.61
N LEU A 2 -13.75 18.61 79.30
CA LEU A 2 -14.23 19.69 78.41
C LEU A 2 -15.65 20.13 78.81
N HIS A 3 -15.89 21.45 78.88
CA HIS A 3 -17.18 22.06 79.19
C HIS A 3 -18.24 21.68 78.13
N PRO A 4 -19.54 21.54 78.45
CA PRO A 4 -20.60 21.23 77.48
C PRO A 4 -20.61 22.12 76.23
N LEU A 5 -20.38 23.43 76.41
CA LEU A 5 -20.24 24.40 75.30
C LEU A 5 -19.02 24.10 74.39
N GLN A 6 -17.85 23.83 74.98
CA GLN A 6 -16.67 23.41 74.22
C GLN A 6 -16.91 22.10 73.47
N ARG A 7 -17.61 21.13 74.07
CA ARG A 7 -17.97 19.88 73.38
C ARG A 7 -18.87 20.12 72.17
N LYS A 8 -19.89 20.99 72.28
CA LYS A 8 -20.76 21.38 71.15
C LYS A 8 -19.96 22.05 70.02
N ILE A 9 -19.03 22.96 70.35
CA ILE A 9 -18.21 23.66 69.36
C ILE A 9 -17.18 22.74 68.71
N VAL A 10 -16.52 21.88 69.47
CA VAL A 10 -15.58 20.87 68.94
C VAL A 10 -16.33 19.87 68.05
N ALA A 11 -17.55 19.47 68.41
CA ALA A 11 -18.38 18.63 67.55
C ALA A 11 -18.77 19.33 66.24
N LEU A 12 -19.15 20.62 66.30
CA LEU A 12 -19.42 21.43 65.13
C LEU A 12 -18.18 21.57 64.24
N GLN A 13 -17.01 21.85 64.83
CA GLN A 13 -15.73 21.94 64.14
C GLN A 13 -15.40 20.64 63.42
N ARG A 14 -15.54 19.49 64.09
CA ARG A 14 -15.32 18.17 63.46
C ARG A 14 -16.27 17.93 62.29
N ARG A 15 -17.57 18.20 62.45
CA ARG A 15 -18.58 18.04 61.39
C ARG A 15 -18.35 18.98 60.21
N GLY A 16 -18.00 20.24 60.48
CA GLY A 16 -17.65 21.22 59.45
C GLY A 16 -16.40 20.81 58.66
N ARG A 17 -15.34 20.40 59.36
CA ARG A 17 -14.12 19.89 58.71
C ARG A 17 -14.38 18.64 57.88
N LEU A 18 -15.19 17.70 58.39
CA LEU A 18 -15.57 16.52 57.63
C LEU A 18 -16.36 16.90 56.37
N ALA A 19 -17.32 17.81 56.46
CA ALA A 19 -18.10 18.27 55.32
C ALA A 19 -17.24 18.99 54.25
N ASP A 20 -16.31 19.84 54.67
CA ASP A 20 -15.37 20.51 53.77
C ASP A 20 -14.35 19.53 53.16
N ALA A 21 -13.86 18.56 53.93
CA ALA A 21 -12.98 17.50 53.43
C ALA A 21 -13.69 16.59 52.42
N VAL A 22 -14.93 16.16 52.69
CA VAL A 22 -15.76 15.38 51.76
C VAL A 22 -16.02 16.17 50.50
N ARG A 23 -16.38 17.45 50.61
CA ARG A 23 -16.56 18.33 49.45
C ARG A 23 -15.28 18.45 48.63
N GLY A 24 -14.14 18.69 49.29
CA GLY A 24 -12.84 18.79 48.64
C GLY A 24 -12.46 17.51 47.92
N LEU A 25 -12.67 16.36 48.57
CA LEU A 25 -12.46 15.04 47.98
C LEU A 25 -13.35 14.81 46.76
N CYS A 26 -14.66 15.09 46.85
CA CYS A 26 -15.58 14.96 45.71
C CYS A 26 -15.14 15.81 44.51
N ILE A 27 -14.72 17.07 44.74
CA ILE A 27 -14.24 17.96 43.67
C ILE A 27 -12.94 17.41 43.04
N VAL A 28 -11.99 16.95 43.85
CA VAL A 28 -10.72 16.40 43.36
C VAL A 28 -10.95 15.13 42.55
N VAL A 29 -11.74 14.19 43.07
CA VAL A 29 -12.06 12.94 42.33
C VAL A 29 -12.80 13.26 41.04
N ALA A 30 -13.77 14.18 41.06
CA ALA A 30 -14.47 14.58 39.84
C ALA A 30 -13.54 15.25 38.82
N ALA A 31 -12.60 16.09 39.28
CA ALA A 31 -11.60 16.71 38.41
C ALA A 31 -10.65 15.67 37.80
N VAL A 32 -10.23 14.64 38.57
CA VAL A 32 -9.42 13.52 38.06
C VAL A 32 -10.19 12.74 37.00
N LEU A 33 -11.44 12.36 37.27
CA LEU A 33 -12.29 11.65 36.31
C LEU A 33 -12.49 12.47 35.03
N PHE A 34 -12.79 13.75 35.17
CA PHE A 34 -12.93 14.65 34.02
C PHE A 34 -11.63 14.76 33.23
N ALA A 35 -10.47 14.90 33.89
CA ALA A 35 -9.17 14.97 33.23
C ALA A 35 -8.85 13.68 32.44
N ILE A 36 -9.16 12.50 33.01
CA ILE A 36 -8.99 11.22 32.32
C ILE A 36 -9.85 11.17 31.05
N VAL A 37 -11.13 11.51 31.14
CA VAL A 37 -12.04 11.51 29.99
C VAL A 37 -11.61 12.55 28.96
N ALA A 38 -11.25 13.76 29.39
CA ALA A 38 -10.85 14.84 28.49
C ALA A 38 -9.54 14.50 27.75
N LEU A 39 -8.52 14.01 28.46
CA LEU A 39 -7.26 13.58 27.85
C LEU A 39 -7.49 12.43 26.86
N GLY A 40 -8.27 11.41 27.27
CA GLY A 40 -8.59 10.27 26.40
C GLY A 40 -9.38 10.69 25.16
N ALA A 41 -10.37 11.59 25.31
CA ALA A 41 -11.16 12.10 24.20
C ALA A 41 -10.33 12.95 23.24
N ILE A 42 -9.48 13.85 23.76
CA ILE A 42 -8.58 14.66 22.93
C ILE A 42 -7.59 13.76 22.17
N ASP A 43 -6.96 12.80 22.86
CA ASP A 43 -6.02 11.87 22.26
C ASP A 43 -6.68 10.96 21.20
N TYR A 44 -7.95 10.58 21.39
CA TYR A 44 -8.74 9.82 20.42
C TYR A 44 -9.15 10.66 19.20
N LEU A 45 -9.69 11.87 19.41
CA LEU A 45 -10.19 12.74 18.34
C LEU A 45 -9.07 13.29 17.47
N VAL A 46 -7.96 13.71 18.08
CA VAL A 46 -6.80 14.27 17.37
C VAL A 46 -5.86 13.16 16.89
N ARG A 47 -6.03 11.92 17.39
CA ARG A 47 -5.13 10.77 17.14
C ARG A 47 -3.66 11.14 17.33
N ILE A 48 -3.34 11.76 18.48
CA ILE A 48 -1.99 12.28 18.77
C ILE A 48 -0.99 11.13 18.70
N GLN A 49 -0.10 11.12 17.69
CA GLN A 49 0.98 10.13 17.58
C GLN A 49 2.29 10.62 18.22
N ASP A 50 2.48 11.94 18.26
CA ASP A 50 3.67 12.56 18.82
C ASP A 50 3.74 12.42 20.34
N ARG A 51 4.87 11.90 20.84
CA ARG A 51 5.08 11.65 22.27
C ARG A 51 5.22 12.96 23.06
N GLY A 52 5.84 13.98 22.48
CA GLY A 52 6.04 15.28 23.10
C GLY A 52 4.70 15.98 23.37
N VAL A 53 3.80 15.98 22.40
CA VAL A 53 2.44 16.54 22.55
C VAL A 53 1.68 15.84 23.68
N ARG A 54 1.75 14.50 23.77
CA ARG A 54 1.11 13.75 24.87
C ARG A 54 1.67 14.11 26.25
N ILE A 55 2.99 14.30 26.36
CA ILE A 55 3.65 14.71 27.60
C ILE A 55 3.18 16.10 28.01
N ILE A 56 3.11 17.06 27.07
CA ILE A 56 2.66 18.42 27.34
C ILE A 56 1.23 18.42 27.91
N PHE A 57 0.30 17.69 27.28
CA PHE A 57 -1.06 17.57 27.79
C PHE A 57 -1.12 16.88 29.16
N SER A 58 -0.32 15.83 29.36
CA SER A 58 -0.27 15.09 30.64
C SER A 58 0.27 15.95 31.78
N LEU A 59 1.35 16.70 31.55
CA LEU A 59 1.93 17.62 32.53
C LEU A 59 1.00 18.80 32.82
N SER A 60 0.32 19.32 31.80
CA SER A 60 -0.69 20.37 31.97
C SER A 60 -1.85 19.89 32.84
N ALA A 61 -2.36 18.69 32.59
CA ALA A 61 -3.40 18.07 33.41
C ALA A 61 -2.90 17.83 34.84
N LEU A 62 -1.68 17.34 35.02
CA LEU A 62 -1.09 17.13 36.34
C LEU A 62 -0.95 18.44 37.13
N GLY A 63 -0.56 19.53 36.47
CA GLY A 63 -0.49 20.87 37.06
C GLY A 63 -1.86 21.37 37.55
N VAL A 64 -2.90 21.23 36.71
CA VAL A 64 -4.28 21.61 37.06
C VAL A 64 -4.82 20.75 38.21
N LEU A 65 -4.57 19.43 38.18
CA LEU A 65 -4.97 18.51 39.25
C LEU A 65 -4.23 18.79 40.56
N GLY A 66 -2.93 19.09 40.49
CA GLY A 66 -2.12 19.49 41.64
C GLY A 66 -2.62 20.78 42.28
N TRP A 67 -2.90 21.81 41.47
CA TRP A 67 -3.47 23.07 41.94
C TRP A 67 -4.86 22.87 42.56
N THR A 68 -5.73 22.08 41.93
CA THR A 68 -7.07 21.76 42.44
C THR A 68 -7.00 21.01 43.78
N SER A 69 -6.11 20.01 43.88
CA SER A 69 -5.87 19.25 45.11
C SER A 69 -5.36 20.15 46.24
N TYR A 70 -4.40 21.03 45.95
CA TYR A 70 -3.90 22.01 46.91
C TYR A 70 -5.02 22.98 47.37
N ARG A 71 -5.80 23.51 46.43
CA ARG A 71 -6.82 24.54 46.67
C ARG A 71 -8.02 24.05 47.48
N PHE A 72 -8.45 22.80 47.27
CA PHE A 72 -9.68 22.25 47.85
C PHE A 72 -9.43 21.23 48.96
N LEU A 73 -8.37 20.42 48.87
CA LEU A 73 -8.05 19.41 49.88
C LEU A 73 -6.90 19.85 50.79
N GLY A 74 -5.81 20.35 50.22
CA GLY A 74 -4.63 20.84 50.96
C GLY A 74 -4.98 21.96 51.94
N LYS A 75 -5.62 23.03 51.47
CA LYS A 75 -6.06 24.13 52.36
C LYS A 75 -6.98 23.67 53.49
N CYS A 76 -7.81 22.65 53.28
CA CYS A 76 -8.71 22.12 54.31
C CYS A 76 -7.99 21.25 55.35
N LEU A 77 -7.03 20.44 54.91
CA LEU A 77 -6.25 19.54 55.78
C LEU A 77 -5.25 20.32 56.65
N PHE A 78 -4.61 21.34 56.09
CA PHE A 78 -3.58 22.13 56.78
C PHE A 78 -4.14 23.34 57.57
N ALA A 79 -5.40 23.71 57.37
CA ALA A 79 -6.03 24.75 58.18
C ALA A 79 -6.21 24.28 59.64
N ARG A 80 -5.76 25.11 60.59
CA ARG A 80 -6.01 24.95 62.03
C ARG A 80 -6.99 26.04 62.52
N PRO A 81 -8.30 25.94 62.20
CA PRO A 81 -9.27 26.92 62.66
C PRO A 81 -9.39 26.88 64.18
N ARG A 82 -9.48 28.05 64.82
CA ARG A 82 -9.61 28.16 66.28
C ARG A 82 -11.08 27.97 66.68
N GLU A 83 -11.33 27.46 67.89
CA GLU A 83 -12.69 27.29 68.42
C GLU A 83 -13.50 28.60 68.39
N VAL A 84 -12.81 29.73 68.57
CA VAL A 84 -13.37 31.09 68.50
C VAL A 84 -13.93 31.43 67.11
N ASP A 85 -13.34 30.90 66.03
CA ASP A 85 -13.81 31.16 64.66
C ASP A 85 -15.17 30.50 64.40
N TYR A 86 -15.38 29.29 64.94
CA TYR A 86 -16.66 28.61 64.90
C TYR A 86 -17.69 29.25 65.83
N ALA A 87 -17.27 29.74 67.00
CA ALA A 87 -18.15 30.51 67.89
C ALA A 87 -18.68 31.79 67.20
N ARG A 88 -17.81 32.53 66.50
CA ARG A 88 -18.20 33.69 65.68
C ARG A 88 -19.16 33.32 64.55
N LEU A 89 -18.95 32.15 63.93
CA LEU A 89 -19.82 31.68 62.85
C LEU A 89 -21.24 31.36 63.35
N VAL A 90 -21.34 30.76 64.54
CA VAL A 90 -22.63 30.49 65.21
C VAL A 90 -23.33 31.81 65.56
N GLU A 91 -22.65 32.78 66.16
CA GLU A 91 -23.24 34.07 66.51
C GLU A 91 -23.71 34.89 65.29
N ARG A 92 -23.00 34.81 64.16
CA ARG A 92 -23.45 35.43 62.90
C ARG A 92 -24.78 34.86 62.40
N THR A 93 -25.06 33.59 62.70
CA THR A 93 -26.28 32.89 62.29
C THR A 93 -27.39 33.05 63.32
N PHE A 94 -27.04 33.15 64.60
CA PHE A 94 -27.94 33.33 65.72
C PHE A 94 -27.60 34.63 66.50
N PRO A 95 -28.09 35.80 66.04
CA PRO A 95 -27.78 37.10 66.67
C PRO A 95 -28.24 37.21 68.13
N GLU A 96 -29.14 36.33 68.58
CA GLU A 96 -29.66 36.24 69.94
C GLU A 96 -28.56 36.05 71.00
N LEU A 97 -27.42 35.47 70.61
CA LEU A 97 -26.28 35.23 71.49
C LEU A 97 -25.39 36.47 71.74
N ARG A 98 -25.61 37.58 71.01
CA ARG A 98 -25.06 38.94 71.27
C ARG A 98 -23.58 39.01 71.72
N ASN A 99 -22.64 38.40 71.00
CA ASN A 99 -21.20 38.31 71.34
C ASN A 99 -20.85 37.54 72.64
N ARG A 100 -21.83 36.98 73.34
CA ARG A 100 -21.61 36.28 74.62
C ARG A 100 -21.02 34.89 74.42
N LEU A 101 -21.31 34.22 73.30
CA LEU A 101 -20.75 32.89 72.98
C LEU A 101 -19.25 32.98 72.68
N VAL A 102 -18.82 34.00 71.94
CA VAL A 102 -17.39 34.23 71.67
C VAL A 102 -16.64 34.55 72.95
N SER A 103 -17.17 35.42 73.80
CA SER A 103 -16.57 35.73 75.10
C SER A 103 -16.55 34.53 76.04
N ALA A 104 -17.64 33.75 76.11
CA ALA A 104 -17.68 32.52 76.92
C ALA A 104 -16.63 31.49 76.48
N VAL A 105 -16.40 31.33 75.18
CA VAL A 105 -15.35 30.43 74.64
C VAL A 105 -13.94 30.96 74.91
N GLN A 106 -13.75 32.28 74.94
CA GLN A 106 -12.48 32.88 75.35
C GLN A 106 -12.20 32.67 76.84
N PHE A 107 -13.19 32.94 77.70
CA PHE A 107 -13.07 32.74 79.15
C PHE A 107 -12.83 31.27 79.52
N LEU A 108 -13.43 30.32 78.80
CA LEU A 108 -13.20 28.88 79.00
C LEU A 108 -11.79 28.40 78.61
N ARG A 109 -10.95 29.27 78.02
CA ARG A 109 -9.55 28.97 77.66
C ARG A 109 -8.52 29.62 78.59
N GLU A 110 -8.96 30.57 79.42
CA GLU A 110 -8.12 31.22 80.41
C GLU A 110 -8.14 30.42 81.72
N ALA A 111 -7.04 30.46 82.48
CA ALA A 111 -7.02 29.84 83.80
C ALA A 111 -7.90 30.65 84.77
N ASP A 112 -8.53 29.95 85.72
CA ASP A 112 -9.33 30.60 86.77
C ASP A 112 -8.48 31.52 87.66
N ASP A 113 -7.18 31.19 87.79
CA ASP A 113 -6.20 31.89 88.65
C ASP A 113 -5.37 32.95 87.90
N ASP A 114 -5.71 33.30 86.65
CA ASP A 114 -5.00 34.33 85.89
C ASP A 114 -5.36 35.74 86.40
N PRO A 115 -4.44 36.48 87.03
CA PRO A 115 -4.72 37.80 87.60
C PRO A 115 -4.99 38.86 86.53
N THR A 116 -4.67 38.60 85.27
CA THR A 116 -4.91 39.52 84.14
C THR A 116 -6.27 39.33 83.48
N ALA A 117 -7.00 38.27 83.84
CA ALA A 117 -8.26 37.86 83.19
C ALA A 117 -9.54 38.39 83.88
N GLY A 118 -9.41 39.22 84.91
CA GLY A 118 -10.54 39.81 85.65
C GLY A 118 -11.24 38.84 86.63
N SER A 119 -12.46 39.18 87.07
CA SER A 119 -13.17 38.42 88.11
C SER A 119 -13.64 37.04 87.62
N ALA A 120 -13.15 35.97 88.24
CA ALA A 120 -13.55 34.60 87.95
C ALA A 120 -15.06 34.36 88.15
N ALA A 121 -15.69 35.01 89.13
CA ALA A 121 -17.13 34.89 89.38
C ALA A 121 -17.97 35.47 88.23
N LEU A 122 -17.56 36.62 87.68
CA LEU A 122 -18.23 37.23 86.53
C LEU A 122 -18.04 36.40 85.25
N ARG A 123 -16.84 35.85 85.03
CA ARG A 123 -16.57 34.97 83.88
C ARG A 123 -17.46 33.71 83.94
N ARG A 124 -17.59 33.08 85.11
CA ARG A 124 -18.47 31.91 85.29
C ARG A 124 -19.95 32.23 85.08
N ALA A 125 -20.43 33.36 85.59
CA ALA A 125 -21.82 33.80 85.37
C ALA A 125 -22.15 34.03 83.88
N VAL A 126 -21.20 34.57 83.11
CA VAL A 126 -21.35 34.72 81.65
C VAL A 126 -21.39 33.36 80.95
N VAL A 127 -20.52 32.42 81.33
CA VAL A 127 -20.50 31.07 80.76
C VAL A 127 -21.80 30.31 81.05
N GLU A 128 -22.33 30.39 82.27
CA GLU A 128 -23.57 29.71 82.69
C GLU A 128 -24.82 30.29 82.01
N GLY A 129 -24.90 31.62 81.89
CA GLY A 129 -25.96 32.29 81.14
C GLY A 129 -25.97 31.88 79.67
N VAL A 130 -24.80 31.87 79.02
CA VAL A 130 -24.65 31.44 77.62
C VAL A 130 -24.95 29.95 77.44
N GLU A 131 -24.64 29.11 78.42
CA GLU A 131 -24.98 27.68 78.33
C GLU A 131 -26.50 27.49 78.27
N THR A 132 -27.24 28.21 79.10
CA THR A 132 -28.70 28.16 79.15
C THR A 132 -29.30 28.61 77.82
N ASP A 133 -28.83 29.75 77.30
CA ASP A 133 -29.25 30.30 76.00
C ASP A 133 -28.87 29.37 74.82
N ALA A 134 -27.73 28.68 74.90
CA ALA A 134 -27.23 27.78 73.86
C ALA A 134 -27.84 26.36 73.90
N ARG A 135 -28.71 26.03 74.86
CA ARG A 135 -29.37 24.70 74.92
C ARG A 135 -30.45 24.55 73.85
N SER A 136 -31.19 25.61 73.53
CA SER A 136 -32.28 25.63 72.54
C SER A 136 -31.82 25.78 71.09
N VAL A 137 -30.55 26.14 70.86
CA VAL A 137 -30.02 26.44 69.52
C VAL A 137 -29.28 25.23 68.93
N ASP A 138 -29.63 24.85 67.70
CA ASP A 138 -28.89 23.85 66.92
C ASP A 138 -27.71 24.50 66.18
N PHE A 139 -26.51 24.32 66.72
CA PHE A 139 -25.26 24.83 66.14
C PHE A 139 -24.97 24.26 64.75
N THR A 140 -25.57 23.12 64.37
CA THR A 140 -25.30 22.47 63.08
C THR A 140 -26.05 23.11 61.91
N ALA A 141 -27.09 23.91 62.17
CA ALA A 141 -27.81 24.66 61.14
C ALA A 141 -26.92 25.68 60.40
N VAL A 142 -25.81 26.07 61.02
CA VAL A 142 -24.78 26.96 60.48
C VAL A 142 -24.02 26.32 59.30
N LEU A 143 -23.99 24.99 59.22
CA LEU A 143 -23.30 24.27 58.14
C LEU A 143 -24.15 24.22 56.88
N ASP A 144 -23.67 24.84 55.80
CA ASP A 144 -24.32 24.83 54.49
C ASP A 144 -24.25 23.44 53.84
N ARG A 145 -25.30 22.64 54.02
CA ARG A 145 -25.42 21.28 53.45
C ARG A 145 -25.47 21.28 51.91
N ARG A 146 -25.79 22.40 51.25
CA ARG A 146 -25.91 22.46 49.78
C ARG A 146 -24.56 22.32 49.09
N ARG A 147 -23.48 22.77 49.73
CA ARG A 147 -22.11 22.72 49.16
C ARG A 147 -21.59 21.29 48.96
N PRO A 148 -21.62 20.39 49.96
CA PRO A 148 -21.24 18.99 49.74
C PRO A 148 -22.22 18.27 48.81
N LEU A 149 -23.52 18.58 48.85
CA LEU A 149 -24.51 17.99 47.93
C LEU A 149 -24.21 18.35 46.46
N ARG A 150 -23.89 19.62 46.17
CA ARG A 150 -23.49 20.03 44.80
C ARG A 150 -22.19 19.37 44.36
N ALA A 151 -21.21 19.22 45.26
CA ALA A 151 -19.98 18.51 44.95
C ALA A 151 -20.21 17.01 44.71
N ALA A 152 -21.12 16.37 45.46
CA ALA A 152 -21.53 14.99 45.23
C ALA A 152 -22.27 14.84 43.90
N ALA A 153 -23.16 15.78 43.54
CA ALA A 153 -23.83 15.78 42.24
C ALA A 153 -22.84 15.95 41.08
N LEU A 154 -21.83 16.81 41.23
CA LEU A 154 -20.75 16.98 40.26
C LEU A 154 -19.89 15.70 40.12
N LEU A 155 -19.58 15.04 41.23
CA LEU A 155 -18.92 13.72 41.21
C LEU A 155 -19.78 12.68 40.49
N ALA A 156 -21.08 12.61 40.79
CA ALA A 156 -21.99 11.70 40.12
C ALA A 156 -22.04 11.95 38.59
N ALA A 157 -22.09 13.21 38.18
CA ALA A 157 -22.02 13.58 36.76
C ALA A 157 -20.67 13.17 36.12
N ALA A 158 -19.55 13.36 36.82
CA ALA A 158 -18.23 12.93 36.34
C ALA A 158 -18.11 11.40 36.23
N CYS A 159 -18.68 10.65 37.18
CA CYS A 159 -18.75 9.18 37.11
C CYS A 159 -19.60 8.72 35.93
N LEU A 160 -20.75 9.37 35.68
CA LEU A 160 -21.58 9.07 34.51
C LEU A 160 -20.82 9.35 33.21
N LEU A 161 -20.16 10.51 33.10
CA LEU A 161 -19.36 10.88 31.94
C LEU A 161 -18.23 9.87 31.67
N ALA A 162 -17.53 9.41 32.72
CA ALA A 162 -16.50 8.38 32.60
C ALA A 162 -17.06 6.98 32.31
N GLY A 163 -18.27 6.67 32.79
CA GLY A 163 -18.94 5.38 32.60
C GLY A 163 -19.43 5.13 31.17
N VAL A 164 -19.86 6.18 30.45
CA VAL A 164 -20.35 6.08 29.06
C VAL A 164 -19.36 5.40 28.11
N PRO A 165 -18.09 5.84 27.97
CA PRO A 165 -17.14 5.18 27.08
C PRO A 165 -16.78 3.76 27.54
N ILE A 166 -16.76 3.49 28.85
CA ILE A 166 -16.50 2.15 29.39
C ILE A 166 -17.62 1.18 29.01
N ALA A 167 -18.88 1.64 29.05
CA ALA A 167 -20.04 0.82 28.73
C ALA A 167 -20.22 0.59 27.21
N LEU A 168 -19.95 1.62 26.38
CA LEU A 168 -20.18 1.55 24.94
C LEU A 168 -18.97 0.98 24.16
N THR A 169 -17.75 1.32 24.56
CA THR A 169 -16.51 0.96 23.83
C THR A 169 -15.39 0.56 24.81
N PRO A 170 -15.51 -0.61 25.49
CA PRO A 170 -14.61 -1.00 26.58
C PRO A 170 -13.14 -1.10 26.14
N THR A 171 -12.89 -1.57 24.91
CA THR A 171 -11.53 -1.70 24.34
C THR A 171 -10.88 -0.34 24.07
N THR A 172 -11.65 0.62 23.56
CA THR A 172 -11.21 2.02 23.37
C THR A 172 -10.94 2.67 24.73
N ALA A 173 -11.85 2.53 25.69
CA ALA A 173 -11.66 3.07 27.04
C ALA A 173 -10.41 2.50 27.74
N GLN A 174 -10.17 1.20 27.61
CA GLN A 174 -8.95 0.56 28.13
C GLN A 174 -7.69 1.10 27.46
N THR A 175 -7.72 1.28 26.13
CA THR A 175 -6.59 1.85 25.37
C THR A 175 -6.28 3.28 25.82
N ALA A 176 -7.31 4.09 26.05
CA ALA A 176 -7.18 5.44 26.59
C ALA A 176 -6.47 5.43 27.95
N LEU A 177 -6.89 4.55 28.86
CA LEU A 177 -6.33 4.47 30.21
C LEU A 177 -4.86 4.04 30.19
N VAL A 178 -4.50 3.05 29.34
CA VAL A 178 -3.10 2.61 29.17
C VAL A 178 -2.23 3.74 28.61
N ARG A 179 -2.74 4.49 27.62
CA ARG A 179 -2.00 5.62 27.02
C ARG A 179 -1.82 6.79 27.99
N ILE A 180 -2.80 7.05 28.87
CA ILE A 180 -2.69 8.06 29.94
C ILE A 180 -1.68 7.61 31.01
N GLY A 181 -1.71 6.34 31.41
CA GLY A 181 -0.78 5.78 32.41
C GLY A 181 0.66 5.65 31.90
N ASN A 182 0.84 5.47 30.58
CA ASN A 182 2.14 5.40 29.93
C ASN A 182 2.18 6.30 28.68
N PRO A 183 2.38 7.62 28.83
CA PRO A 183 2.37 8.57 27.71
C PRO A 183 3.50 8.34 26.70
N LEU A 184 4.57 7.64 27.10
CA LEU A 184 5.70 7.27 26.24
C LEU A 184 5.50 5.95 25.48
N GLY A 185 4.45 5.20 25.80
CA GLY A 185 4.16 3.90 25.20
C GLY A 185 3.77 3.97 23.71
N HIS A 186 3.88 2.82 23.03
CA HIS A 186 3.58 2.69 21.59
C HIS A 186 2.19 2.10 21.31
N GLN A 187 1.33 2.03 22.33
CA GLN A 187 -0.02 1.52 22.17
C GLN A 187 -0.78 2.38 21.17
N GLN A 188 -1.26 1.77 20.08
CA GLN A 188 -2.07 2.44 19.09
C GLN A 188 -3.56 2.29 19.42
N TRP A 189 -4.36 3.26 18.99
CA TRP A 189 -5.81 3.14 19.04
C TRP A 189 -6.26 1.96 18.15
N PRO A 190 -7.30 1.20 18.55
CA PRO A 190 -7.87 0.17 17.69
C PRO A 190 -8.26 0.78 16.35
N ARG A 191 -7.84 0.14 15.25
CA ARG A 191 -8.14 0.59 13.89
C ARG A 191 -9.41 -0.07 13.37
N THR A 192 -10.12 0.65 12.51
CA THR A 192 -11.27 0.09 11.81
C THR A 192 -10.82 -0.49 10.47
N THR A 193 -10.03 0.29 9.73
CA THR A 193 -9.49 -0.08 8.42
C THR A 193 -8.18 -0.84 8.56
N HIS A 194 -8.00 -1.91 7.78
CA HIS A 194 -6.77 -2.69 7.72
C HIS A 194 -6.41 -2.88 6.25
N LEU A 195 -5.57 -2.00 5.70
CA LEU A 195 -5.25 -2.05 4.28
C LEU A 195 -4.18 -3.09 4.00
N GLU A 196 -4.39 -3.91 2.97
CA GLU A 196 -3.45 -4.90 2.47
C GLU A 196 -3.38 -4.82 0.94
N LEU A 197 -2.18 -5.03 0.39
CA LEU A 197 -1.98 -5.09 -1.06
C LEU A 197 -2.30 -6.50 -1.55
N ARG A 198 -3.28 -6.62 -2.44
CA ARG A 198 -3.70 -7.93 -2.97
C ARG A 198 -2.58 -8.62 -3.75
N ARG A 199 -1.80 -7.82 -4.48
CA ARG A 199 -0.59 -8.23 -5.21
C ARG A 199 0.41 -7.08 -5.14
N PRO A 200 1.37 -7.11 -4.20
CA PRO A 200 2.41 -6.09 -4.15
C PRO A 200 3.26 -6.18 -5.42
N VAL A 201 3.48 -5.04 -6.05
CA VAL A 201 4.39 -4.93 -7.19
C VAL A 201 5.75 -4.51 -6.65
N GLU A 202 6.78 -5.31 -6.95
CA GLU A 202 8.17 -5.07 -6.51
C GLU A 202 9.09 -4.73 -7.68
N ARG A 203 8.72 -5.11 -8.90
CA ARG A 203 9.51 -4.88 -10.12
C ARG A 203 8.60 -4.52 -11.27
N VAL A 204 9.01 -3.57 -12.10
CA VAL A 204 8.29 -3.12 -13.30
C VAL A 204 9.29 -2.91 -14.44
N ALA A 205 8.91 -3.24 -15.67
CA ALA A 205 9.76 -2.98 -16.83
C ALA A 205 9.86 -1.47 -17.10
N ARG A 206 11.01 -0.97 -17.53
CA ARG A 206 11.13 0.46 -17.90
C ARG A 206 10.14 0.80 -19.02
N GLY A 207 9.35 1.85 -18.82
CA GLY A 207 8.32 2.33 -19.74
C GLY A 207 6.97 1.63 -19.61
N GLU A 208 6.87 0.55 -18.83
CA GLU A 208 5.58 -0.09 -18.55
C GLU A 208 4.76 0.66 -17.50
N SER A 209 3.48 0.30 -17.41
CA SER A 209 2.56 0.81 -16.40
C SER A 209 2.62 0.03 -15.10
N PHE A 210 2.79 0.74 -13.99
CA PHE A 210 2.57 0.22 -12.65
C PHE A 210 1.08 0.23 -12.30
N GLN A 211 0.57 -0.87 -11.76
CA GLN A 211 -0.78 -0.94 -11.22
C GLN A 211 -0.78 -1.74 -9.93
N VAL A 212 -1.41 -1.20 -8.88
CA VAL A 212 -1.54 -1.89 -7.59
C VAL A 212 -2.96 -1.79 -7.05
N GLU A 213 -3.40 -2.87 -6.40
CA GLU A 213 -4.71 -3.00 -5.76
C GLU A 213 -4.56 -3.10 -4.24
N ALA A 214 -5.22 -2.20 -3.51
CA ALA A 214 -5.35 -2.26 -2.06
C ALA A 214 -6.78 -2.69 -1.68
N VAL A 215 -6.88 -3.60 -0.71
CA VAL A 215 -8.13 -4.15 -0.17
C VAL A 215 -8.11 -4.09 1.36
N ASP A 216 -9.28 -4.23 1.99
CA ASP A 216 -9.31 -4.40 3.45
C ASP A 216 -9.05 -5.87 3.79
N ALA A 217 -8.04 -6.13 4.63
CA ALA A 217 -7.62 -7.46 5.05
C ALA A 217 -8.72 -8.25 5.78
N ARG A 218 -9.72 -7.56 6.34
CA ARG A 218 -10.88 -8.17 7.03
C ARG A 218 -12.14 -8.17 6.15
N GLY A 219 -12.04 -7.77 4.89
CA GLY A 219 -13.16 -7.70 3.96
C GLY A 219 -14.19 -6.61 4.30
N ALA A 220 -13.81 -5.63 5.13
CA ALA A 220 -14.69 -4.50 5.43
C ALA A 220 -14.81 -3.53 4.24
N PRO A 221 -15.88 -2.73 4.15
CA PRO A 221 -15.99 -1.68 3.14
C PRO A 221 -14.81 -0.70 3.24
N LEU A 222 -14.19 -0.41 2.10
CA LEU A 222 -13.10 0.55 2.03
C LEU A 222 -13.58 1.97 2.36
N PRO A 223 -12.74 2.79 3.03
CA PRO A 223 -13.04 4.20 3.25
C PRO A 223 -13.18 4.97 1.93
N SER A 224 -13.91 6.09 1.98
CA SER A 224 -14.20 6.93 0.80
C SER A 224 -12.94 7.57 0.18
N GLU A 225 -11.87 7.71 0.97
CA GLU A 225 -10.61 8.29 0.55
C GLU A 225 -9.47 7.34 0.94
N ILE A 226 -8.76 6.88 -0.08
CA ILE A 226 -7.54 6.09 0.03
C ILE A 226 -6.50 6.78 -0.83
N LEU A 227 -5.34 7.04 -0.26
CA LEU A 227 -4.24 7.76 -0.86
C LEU A 227 -3.07 6.81 -1.05
N ILE A 228 -2.46 6.86 -2.22
CA ILE A 228 -1.16 6.24 -2.46
C ILE A 228 -0.09 7.34 -2.40
N HIS A 229 0.96 7.07 -1.64
CA HIS A 229 2.13 7.92 -1.56
C HIS A 229 3.26 7.30 -2.36
N TYR A 230 3.88 8.09 -3.23
CA TYR A 230 5.07 7.71 -3.99
C TYR A 230 6.27 8.51 -3.49
N ARG A 231 7.40 7.82 -3.37
CA ARG A 231 8.69 8.40 -3.03
C ARG A 231 9.69 7.99 -4.12
N PRO A 232 9.91 8.82 -5.15
CA PRO A 232 10.90 8.53 -6.18
C PRO A 232 12.32 8.51 -5.58
N GLU A 233 13.15 7.58 -6.06
CA GLU A 233 14.55 7.49 -5.66
C GLU A 233 15.37 8.48 -6.52
N GLY A 234 15.50 9.72 -6.05
CA GLY A 234 16.26 10.79 -6.73
C GLY A 234 17.74 10.79 -6.36
N THR A 235 18.59 11.29 -7.27
CA THR A 235 20.04 11.43 -7.06
C THR A 235 20.44 12.51 -6.04
N ASP A 236 19.56 13.48 -5.75
CA ASP A 236 19.90 14.68 -4.97
C ASP A 236 19.34 14.68 -3.52
N GLY A 237 18.82 13.54 -3.05
CA GLY A 237 18.36 13.38 -1.66
C GLY A 237 17.09 14.16 -1.26
N THR A 238 16.59 15.06 -2.10
CA THR A 238 15.28 15.71 -1.97
C THR A 238 14.20 14.86 -2.62
N ALA A 239 13.85 13.73 -2.00
CA ALA A 239 12.69 12.96 -2.42
C ALA A 239 11.41 13.71 -2.00
N VAL A 240 10.74 14.35 -2.96
CA VAL A 240 9.41 14.92 -2.75
C VAL A 240 8.41 13.76 -2.74
N GLU A 241 7.65 13.62 -1.65
CA GLU A 241 6.57 12.65 -1.58
C GLU A 241 5.39 13.14 -2.44
N GLU A 242 5.05 12.39 -3.47
CA GLU A 242 3.87 12.62 -4.30
C GLU A 242 2.70 11.83 -3.71
N THR A 243 1.53 12.44 -3.62
CA THR A 243 0.33 11.79 -3.06
C THR A 243 -0.80 11.87 -4.06
N GLU A 244 -1.40 10.72 -4.36
CA GLU A 244 -2.49 10.61 -5.32
C GLU A 244 -3.67 9.82 -4.73
N PRO A 245 -4.92 10.19 -5.03
CA PRO A 245 -6.08 9.40 -4.63
C PRO A 245 -6.20 8.13 -5.47
N MET A 246 -6.49 7.00 -4.81
CA MET A 246 -6.79 5.74 -5.48
C MET A 246 -8.24 5.72 -5.98
N GLN A 247 -8.48 5.04 -7.09
CA GLN A 247 -9.83 4.86 -7.64
C GLN A 247 -10.48 3.62 -7.02
N LEU A 248 -11.66 3.81 -6.41
CA LEU A 248 -12.43 2.71 -5.83
C LEU A 248 -13.19 1.97 -6.94
N ALA A 249 -12.86 0.70 -7.15
CA ALA A 249 -13.48 -0.16 -8.17
C ALA A 249 -13.72 -1.58 -7.61
N ALA A 250 -14.97 -2.07 -7.70
CA ALA A 250 -15.34 -3.45 -7.38
C ALA A 250 -14.85 -3.97 -6.00
N GLY A 251 -14.83 -3.12 -4.97
CA GLY A 251 -14.39 -3.48 -3.62
C GLY A 251 -12.87 -3.42 -3.39
N ALA A 252 -12.10 -2.92 -4.37
CA ALA A 252 -10.68 -2.62 -4.24
C ALA A 252 -10.40 -1.14 -4.54
N ALA A 253 -9.31 -0.61 -3.97
CA ALA A 253 -8.74 0.67 -4.37
C ALA A 253 -7.61 0.41 -5.35
N VAL A 254 -7.66 1.03 -6.52
CA VAL A 254 -6.71 0.81 -7.61
C VAL A 254 -5.94 2.10 -7.88
N ALA A 255 -4.62 2.00 -7.91
CA ALA A 255 -3.74 3.05 -8.42
C ALA A 255 -3.04 2.53 -9.67
N ARG A 256 -2.93 3.39 -10.68
CA ARG A 256 -2.23 3.11 -11.93
C ARG A 256 -1.35 4.31 -12.28
N ARG A 257 -0.11 4.03 -12.65
CA ARG A 257 0.85 5.03 -13.14
C ARG A 257 1.55 4.48 -14.38
N ASP A 258 1.39 5.17 -15.49
CA ASP A 258 1.97 4.77 -16.78
C ASP A 258 3.41 5.31 -16.93
N ASP A 259 4.16 4.73 -17.89
CA ASP A 259 5.51 5.18 -18.29
C ASP A 259 6.52 5.27 -17.13
N ILE A 260 6.74 4.15 -16.43
CA ILE A 260 7.67 4.11 -15.28
C ILE A 260 9.12 4.13 -15.76
N GLN A 261 9.83 5.23 -15.47
CA GLN A 261 11.23 5.42 -15.91
C GLN A 261 12.27 5.19 -14.81
N ARG A 262 11.92 5.42 -13.55
CA ARG A 262 12.85 5.41 -12.41
C ARG A 262 12.30 4.59 -11.23
N PRO A 263 13.16 3.95 -10.43
CA PRO A 263 12.74 3.27 -9.21
C PRO A 263 12.10 4.24 -8.22
N PHE A 264 11.11 3.74 -7.50
CA PHE A 264 10.38 4.50 -6.49
C PHE A 264 9.92 3.57 -5.38
N SER A 265 9.59 4.13 -4.22
CA SER A 265 8.87 3.41 -3.18
C SER A 265 7.43 3.89 -3.11
N TYR A 266 6.48 3.03 -2.78
CA TYR A 266 5.10 3.40 -2.56
C TYR A 266 4.56 2.84 -1.24
N ARG A 267 3.52 3.49 -0.71
CA ARG A 267 2.69 2.94 0.37
C ARG A 267 1.27 3.47 0.22
N VAL A 268 0.31 2.76 0.79
CA VAL A 268 -1.10 3.16 0.77
C VAL A 268 -1.54 3.53 2.18
N GLU A 269 -2.25 4.64 2.29
CA GLU A 269 -2.91 5.11 3.51
C GLU A 269 -4.40 5.30 3.24
N GLY A 270 -5.25 5.03 4.22
CA GLY A 270 -6.69 5.20 4.04
C GLY A 270 -7.47 5.05 5.33
N GLY A 271 -8.49 5.89 5.49
CA GLY A 271 -9.28 5.95 6.72
C GLY A 271 -8.39 6.19 7.93
N ASP A 272 -8.24 5.16 8.77
CA ASP A 272 -7.40 5.21 9.96
C ASP A 272 -6.18 4.28 9.97
N ASP A 273 -5.86 3.69 8.83
CA ASP A 273 -4.63 2.92 8.64
C ASP A 273 -3.52 3.76 8.01
N ARG A 274 -2.40 3.89 8.73
CA ARG A 274 -1.17 4.58 8.30
C ARG A 274 0.08 3.74 8.54
N THR A 275 -0.10 2.44 8.71
CA THR A 275 0.97 1.53 9.17
C THR A 275 1.66 0.78 8.04
N MET A 276 1.10 0.84 6.82
CA MET A 276 1.64 0.12 5.68
C MET A 276 3.11 0.51 5.46
N PRO A 277 4.04 -0.46 5.41
CA PRO A 277 5.44 -0.18 5.16
C PRO A 277 5.63 0.37 3.75
N TRP A 278 6.78 1.01 3.52
CA TRP A 278 7.18 1.38 2.18
C TRP A 278 7.56 0.13 1.38
N HIS A 279 6.96 -0.04 0.21
CA HIS A 279 7.28 -1.09 -0.75
C HIS A 279 8.16 -0.49 -1.86
N LYS A 280 9.35 -1.04 -2.06
CA LYS A 280 10.28 -0.59 -3.11
C LYS A 280 9.89 -1.25 -4.44
N VAL A 281 9.81 -0.43 -5.49
CA VAL A 281 9.66 -0.87 -6.88
C VAL A 281 10.96 -0.65 -7.60
N GLU A 282 11.57 -1.74 -8.05
CA GLU A 282 12.73 -1.71 -8.92
C GLU A 282 12.30 -1.61 -10.38
N VAL A 283 12.90 -0.68 -11.12
CA VAL A 283 12.68 -0.57 -12.55
C VAL A 283 13.77 -1.34 -13.26
N VAL A 284 13.35 -2.40 -13.94
CA VAL A 284 14.25 -3.33 -14.64
C VAL A 284 14.08 -3.09 -16.13
N GLU A 285 15.18 -3.15 -16.86
CA GLU A 285 15.11 -3.15 -18.32
C GLU A 285 14.93 -4.60 -18.79
N PRO A 286 13.89 -4.90 -19.59
CA PRO A 286 13.72 -6.23 -20.12
C PRO A 286 14.86 -6.56 -21.11
N PRO A 287 15.16 -7.85 -21.33
CA PRO A 287 16.19 -8.25 -22.28
C PRO A 287 15.83 -7.77 -23.70
N ALA A 288 16.80 -7.27 -24.44
CA ALA A 288 16.64 -6.79 -25.80
C ALA A 288 17.68 -7.45 -26.73
N ILE A 289 17.34 -7.52 -28.02
CA ILE A 289 18.24 -8.06 -29.04
C ILE A 289 19.30 -7.00 -29.39
N GLU A 290 20.55 -7.27 -29.03
CA GLU A 290 21.71 -6.41 -29.31
C GLU A 290 22.15 -6.57 -30.77
N THR A 291 22.47 -7.80 -31.17
CA THR A 291 22.93 -8.12 -32.53
C THR A 291 22.17 -9.29 -33.14
N VAL A 292 21.99 -9.27 -34.46
CA VAL A 292 21.37 -10.36 -35.23
C VAL A 292 22.25 -10.67 -36.43
N SER A 293 22.50 -11.96 -36.65
CA SER A 293 23.18 -12.51 -37.82
C SER A 293 22.23 -13.49 -38.50
N ILE A 294 22.01 -13.30 -39.80
CA ILE A 294 21.05 -14.08 -40.58
C ILE A 294 21.77 -14.71 -41.75
N ARG A 295 21.61 -16.02 -41.90
CA ARG A 295 22.16 -16.79 -43.01
C ARG A 295 21.01 -17.41 -43.80
N LEU A 296 20.95 -17.06 -45.08
CA LEU A 296 19.98 -17.57 -46.04
C LEU A 296 20.59 -18.75 -46.81
N VAL A 297 19.88 -19.87 -46.84
CA VAL A 297 20.24 -21.07 -47.59
C VAL A 297 19.15 -21.31 -48.64
N PRO A 298 19.37 -20.86 -49.89
CA PRO A 298 18.41 -21.04 -50.98
C PRO A 298 18.10 -22.52 -51.26
N PRO A 299 16.95 -22.82 -51.90
CA PRO A 299 16.62 -24.18 -52.32
C PRO A 299 17.69 -24.77 -53.26
N ALA A 300 17.98 -26.07 -53.14
CA ALA A 300 19.07 -26.71 -53.88
C ALA A 300 18.95 -26.60 -55.41
N TYR A 301 17.73 -26.45 -55.95
CA TYR A 301 17.50 -26.34 -57.39
C TYR A 301 17.98 -25.01 -57.98
N THR A 302 18.15 -23.97 -57.16
CA THR A 302 18.54 -22.64 -57.64
C THR A 302 20.03 -22.54 -57.94
N GLY A 303 20.87 -23.43 -57.39
CA GLY A 303 22.33 -23.36 -57.48
C GLY A 303 22.99 -22.32 -56.57
N LEU A 304 22.21 -21.36 -56.07
CA LEU A 304 22.74 -20.18 -55.41
C LEU A 304 23.48 -20.51 -54.10
N PRO A 305 24.65 -19.89 -53.84
CA PRO A 305 25.38 -20.07 -52.60
C PRO A 305 24.62 -19.46 -51.41
N ALA A 306 24.85 -20.00 -50.22
CA ALA A 306 24.32 -19.42 -48.99
C ALA A 306 24.88 -18.00 -48.78
N ALA A 307 24.00 -17.06 -48.44
CA ALA A 307 24.32 -15.64 -48.29
C ALA A 307 23.93 -15.12 -46.91
N ASN A 308 24.65 -14.12 -46.41
CA ASN A 308 24.25 -13.42 -45.20
C ASN A 308 23.25 -12.31 -45.55
N ALA A 309 22.24 -12.15 -44.70
CA ALA A 309 21.26 -11.07 -44.83
C ALA A 309 21.33 -10.12 -43.63
N GLU A 310 20.87 -8.90 -43.86
CA GLU A 310 20.58 -7.95 -42.79
C GLU A 310 19.27 -8.33 -42.08
N ARG A 311 18.78 -7.47 -41.19
CA ARG A 311 17.54 -7.69 -40.44
C ARG A 311 16.29 -7.79 -41.35
N HIS A 312 16.31 -7.18 -42.53
CA HIS A 312 15.22 -7.32 -43.50
C HIS A 312 15.56 -8.44 -44.48
N ILE A 313 14.74 -9.48 -44.51
CA ILE A 313 14.98 -10.69 -45.31
C ILE A 313 14.27 -10.53 -46.66
N ARG A 314 15.01 -10.66 -47.76
CA ARG A 314 14.43 -10.82 -49.10
C ARG A 314 14.99 -12.09 -49.73
N ALA A 315 14.16 -13.10 -49.92
CA ALA A 315 14.60 -14.42 -50.36
C ALA A 315 13.55 -15.14 -51.21
N LEU A 316 13.99 -16.10 -52.03
CA LEU A 316 13.10 -16.97 -52.78
C LEU A 316 12.25 -17.81 -51.83
N ARG A 317 11.00 -18.07 -52.22
CA ARG A 317 10.13 -18.98 -51.49
C ARG A 317 10.78 -20.35 -51.37
N GLY A 318 10.76 -20.92 -50.16
CA GLY A 318 11.45 -22.18 -49.83
C GLY A 318 12.89 -22.00 -49.32
N THR A 319 13.42 -20.77 -49.28
CA THR A 319 14.74 -20.49 -48.66
C THR A 319 14.68 -20.78 -47.16
N ARG A 320 15.64 -21.55 -46.67
CA ARG A 320 15.81 -21.82 -45.23
C ARG A 320 16.61 -20.69 -44.60
N VAL A 321 16.12 -20.18 -43.47
CA VAL A 321 16.76 -19.08 -42.73
C VAL A 321 17.32 -19.61 -41.43
N GLN A 322 18.61 -19.37 -41.20
CA GLN A 322 19.29 -19.62 -39.93
C GLN A 322 19.53 -18.27 -39.26
N ILE A 323 19.01 -18.09 -38.05
CA ILE A 323 19.18 -16.84 -37.30
C ILE A 323 20.00 -17.13 -36.05
N SER A 324 21.07 -16.37 -35.85
CA SER A 324 21.77 -16.29 -34.57
C SER A 324 21.74 -14.85 -34.08
N ALA A 325 21.15 -14.63 -32.92
CA ALA A 325 21.01 -13.33 -32.27
C ALA A 325 21.72 -13.33 -30.92
N LYS A 326 22.07 -12.15 -30.42
CA LYS A 326 22.64 -11.98 -29.08
C LYS A 326 21.79 -11.00 -28.29
N ALA A 327 21.40 -11.39 -27.09
CA ALA A 327 20.69 -10.54 -26.15
C ALA A 327 21.66 -9.73 -25.27
N ASP A 328 21.28 -8.50 -24.93
CA ASP A 328 22.04 -7.63 -24.03
C ASP A 328 22.12 -8.19 -22.59
N ARG A 329 21.08 -8.92 -22.18
CA ARG A 329 20.91 -9.60 -20.89
C ARG A 329 20.46 -11.04 -21.12
N PRO A 330 20.78 -11.96 -20.19
CA PRO A 330 20.41 -13.36 -20.34
C PRO A 330 18.89 -13.57 -20.19
N PRO A 331 18.17 -13.98 -21.25
CA PRO A 331 16.77 -14.31 -21.13
C PRO A 331 16.59 -15.70 -20.49
N ALA A 332 15.41 -15.97 -19.93
CA ALA A 332 15.02 -17.31 -19.50
C ALA A 332 14.37 -18.11 -20.63
N SER A 333 13.67 -17.43 -21.53
CA SER A 333 13.17 -18.02 -22.77
C SER A 333 13.19 -16.99 -23.89
N ALA A 334 13.33 -17.48 -25.11
CA ALA A 334 13.33 -16.68 -26.32
C ALA A 334 12.53 -17.40 -27.40
N SER A 335 11.74 -16.65 -28.17
CA SER A 335 10.99 -17.19 -29.30
C SER A 335 10.99 -16.21 -30.46
N LEU A 336 11.17 -16.74 -31.67
CA LEU A 336 10.97 -16.03 -32.92
C LEU A 336 9.49 -16.09 -33.28
N CYS A 337 8.84 -14.93 -33.34
CA CYS A 337 7.44 -14.79 -33.67
C CYS A 337 7.31 -14.30 -35.12
N LEU A 338 6.44 -14.96 -35.89
CA LEU A 338 6.06 -14.55 -37.25
C LEU A 338 4.65 -13.94 -37.24
N GLU A 339 4.39 -13.02 -38.15
CA GLU A 339 3.08 -12.34 -38.29
C GLU A 339 1.91 -13.32 -38.52
N ASN A 340 2.18 -14.47 -39.13
CA ASN A 340 1.18 -15.54 -39.32
C ASN A 340 0.83 -16.31 -38.02
N GLY A 341 1.32 -15.87 -36.86
CA GLY A 341 1.07 -16.47 -35.55
C GLY A 341 2.01 -17.63 -35.19
N THR A 342 2.92 -18.03 -36.08
CA THR A 342 3.89 -19.09 -35.79
C THR A 342 4.92 -18.59 -34.78
N LYS A 343 5.12 -19.35 -33.70
CA LYS A 343 6.18 -19.13 -32.72
C LYS A 343 7.20 -20.26 -32.78
N ILE A 344 8.44 -19.93 -33.07
CA ILE A 344 9.56 -20.87 -33.13
C ILE A 344 10.44 -20.62 -31.90
N PRO A 345 10.59 -21.58 -30.96
CA PRO A 345 11.45 -21.39 -29.81
C PRO A 345 12.90 -21.25 -30.26
N ALA A 346 13.64 -20.32 -29.64
CA ALA A 346 15.07 -20.17 -29.86
C ALA A 346 15.85 -20.94 -28.78
N GLU A 347 16.91 -21.64 -29.19
CA GLU A 347 17.83 -22.29 -28.26
C GLU A 347 18.78 -21.24 -27.66
N ILE A 348 18.96 -21.28 -26.34
CA ILE A 348 19.85 -20.38 -25.61
C ILE A 348 21.20 -21.10 -25.47
N GLY A 349 22.26 -20.51 -26.00
CA GLY A 349 23.62 -21.05 -25.91
C GLY A 349 24.17 -21.06 -24.48
N ASP A 350 25.29 -21.75 -24.29
CA ASP A 350 25.92 -21.93 -22.97
C ASP A 350 26.36 -20.61 -22.30
N ASP A 351 26.54 -19.55 -23.10
CA ASP A 351 26.84 -18.20 -22.61
C ASP A 351 25.61 -17.48 -22.01
N GLY A 352 24.43 -18.08 -22.13
CA GLY A 352 23.15 -17.57 -21.65
C GLY A 352 22.63 -16.35 -22.41
N ARG A 353 23.27 -15.93 -23.52
CA ARG A 353 22.94 -14.70 -24.25
C ARG A 353 22.82 -14.89 -25.75
N THR A 354 23.49 -15.87 -26.31
CA THR A 354 23.37 -16.23 -27.72
C THR A 354 22.09 -17.03 -27.92
N LEU A 355 21.29 -16.62 -28.89
CA LEU A 355 20.01 -17.19 -29.26
C LEU A 355 20.14 -17.75 -30.66
N THR A 356 19.96 -19.05 -30.82
CA THR A 356 20.02 -19.71 -32.13
C THR A 356 18.65 -20.24 -32.50
N VAL A 357 18.19 -19.80 -33.67
CA VAL A 357 17.06 -20.38 -34.38
C VAL A 357 17.64 -21.06 -35.61
N GLU A 358 18.28 -22.19 -35.35
CA GLU A 358 18.45 -23.24 -36.34
C GLU A 358 17.23 -24.13 -36.19
N GLY A 359 16.64 -24.63 -37.28
CA GLY A 359 15.48 -25.52 -37.17
C GLY A 359 15.77 -26.64 -36.17
N GLY A 360 15.24 -26.51 -34.95
CA GLY A 360 15.72 -27.18 -33.75
C GLY A 360 14.60 -27.20 -32.71
N SER A 361 14.11 -28.41 -32.44
CA SER A 361 13.10 -28.85 -31.47
C SER A 361 12.05 -27.83 -30.99
N ALA A 362 10.90 -27.79 -31.68
CA ALA A 362 9.69 -27.21 -31.11
C ALA A 362 9.17 -28.10 -29.96
N THR A 363 9.43 -27.70 -28.72
CA THR A 363 8.72 -28.25 -27.57
C THR A 363 7.47 -27.42 -27.38
N ALA A 364 6.33 -27.92 -27.86
CA ALA A 364 5.04 -27.34 -27.53
C ALA A 364 4.85 -27.41 -26.00
N ALA A 365 4.73 -26.27 -25.33
CA ALA A 365 4.35 -26.23 -23.93
C ALA A 365 2.97 -26.90 -23.77
N PRO A 366 2.80 -27.85 -22.85
CA PRO A 366 1.50 -28.45 -22.61
C PRO A 366 0.59 -27.40 -21.99
N THR A 367 -0.42 -26.94 -22.73
CA THR A 367 -1.65 -26.46 -22.12
C THR A 367 -2.28 -27.65 -21.41
N SER A 368 -2.14 -27.67 -20.09
CA SER A 368 -2.79 -28.62 -19.21
C SER A 368 -4.31 -28.53 -19.39
N ASP A 369 -4.87 -29.41 -20.20
CA ASP A 369 -6.14 -30.08 -19.90
C ASP A 369 -6.35 -31.27 -20.85
N VAL A 370 -6.75 -32.38 -20.25
CA VAL A 370 -7.14 -33.68 -20.83
C VAL A 370 -5.99 -34.65 -21.17
N GLY A 371 -5.96 -35.75 -20.42
CA GLY A 371 -4.97 -36.81 -20.54
C GLY A 371 -5.10 -37.63 -21.83
N ALA A 372 -3.95 -37.84 -22.47
CA ALA A 372 -3.52 -39.06 -23.13
C ALA A 372 -2.10 -38.79 -23.68
N ALA A 373 -1.08 -39.33 -23.00
CA ALA A 373 0.30 -39.24 -23.46
C ALA A 373 0.51 -40.13 -24.69
N VAL A 374 0.36 -39.55 -25.88
CA VAL A 374 0.98 -40.06 -27.10
C VAL A 374 2.21 -39.19 -27.34
N ALA A 375 3.39 -39.74 -27.06
CA ALA A 375 4.67 -39.13 -27.39
C ALA A 375 4.80 -39.05 -28.92
N LEU A 376 4.45 -37.90 -29.49
CA LEU A 376 4.81 -37.54 -30.85
C LEU A 376 6.31 -37.15 -30.87
N PRO A 377 7.08 -37.54 -31.90
CA PRO A 377 8.47 -37.11 -32.03
C PRO A 377 8.56 -35.58 -32.16
N PRO A 378 9.63 -34.93 -31.67
CA PRO A 378 9.81 -33.49 -31.81
C PRO A 378 9.86 -33.13 -33.30
N ARG A 379 8.90 -32.33 -33.77
CA ARG A 379 8.97 -31.74 -35.11
C ARG A 379 9.93 -30.56 -35.05
N THR A 380 11.09 -30.74 -35.66
CA THR A 380 12.05 -29.70 -35.97
C THR A 380 11.37 -28.63 -36.82
N ALA A 381 11.00 -27.50 -36.23
CA ALA A 381 10.37 -26.40 -36.97
C ALA A 381 11.47 -25.60 -37.68
N GLU A 382 11.76 -25.96 -38.93
CA GLU A 382 12.66 -25.18 -39.77
C GLU A 382 12.00 -23.85 -40.15
N PHE A 383 12.72 -22.74 -40.01
CA PHE A 383 12.24 -21.45 -40.48
C PHE A 383 12.46 -21.35 -42.00
N ILE A 384 11.36 -21.45 -42.75
CA ILE A 384 11.33 -21.40 -44.21
C ILE A 384 10.55 -20.16 -44.65
N VAL A 385 11.11 -19.42 -45.60
CA VAL A 385 10.42 -18.28 -46.24
C VAL A 385 9.30 -18.83 -47.13
N ASP A 386 8.07 -18.82 -46.65
CA ASP A 386 6.90 -19.23 -47.44
C ASP A 386 6.11 -18.02 -47.98
N GLN A 387 5.97 -16.98 -47.15
CA GLN A 387 5.15 -15.80 -47.42
C GLN A 387 5.84 -14.54 -46.91
N SER A 388 5.49 -13.40 -47.50
CA SER A 388 5.92 -12.10 -47.00
C SER A 388 5.18 -11.75 -45.71
N GLY A 389 5.84 -11.03 -44.80
CA GLY A 389 5.28 -10.63 -43.51
C GLY A 389 6.34 -10.10 -42.56
N SER A 390 5.96 -9.86 -41.31
CA SER A 390 6.88 -9.38 -40.27
C SER A 390 7.33 -10.51 -39.33
N TYR A 391 8.50 -10.35 -38.73
CA TYR A 391 8.98 -11.20 -37.64
C TYR A 391 9.67 -10.39 -36.54
N TRP A 392 9.66 -10.90 -35.32
CA TRP A 392 10.30 -10.29 -34.15
C TRP A 392 10.72 -11.36 -33.14
N PHE A 393 11.55 -10.98 -32.16
CA PHE A 393 11.83 -11.81 -31.00
C PHE A 393 10.94 -11.41 -29.83
N GLU A 394 10.35 -12.41 -29.17
CA GLU A 394 9.75 -12.29 -27.85
C GLU A 394 10.73 -12.91 -26.85
N LEU A 395 11.25 -12.09 -25.95
CA LEU A 395 12.17 -12.53 -24.89
C LEU A 395 11.43 -12.46 -23.56
N THR A 396 11.65 -13.46 -22.70
CA THR A 396 11.16 -13.45 -21.33
C THR A 396 12.33 -13.59 -20.38
N ASP A 397 12.40 -12.72 -19.37
CA ASP A 397 13.41 -12.84 -18.32
C ASP A 397 13.11 -13.99 -17.33
N ARG A 398 13.99 -14.22 -16.36
CA ARG A 398 13.86 -15.30 -15.36
C ARG A 398 12.70 -15.10 -14.39
N GLU A 399 12.15 -13.90 -14.32
CA GLU A 399 11.07 -13.54 -13.40
C GLU A 399 9.75 -13.26 -14.13
N GLY A 400 9.69 -13.50 -15.44
CA GLY A 400 8.49 -13.49 -16.26
C GLY A 400 8.19 -12.18 -17.01
N LEU A 401 9.05 -11.16 -16.95
CA LEU A 401 8.88 -9.95 -17.74
C LEU A 401 9.15 -10.26 -19.21
N ARG A 402 8.24 -9.80 -20.08
CA ARG A 402 8.32 -10.01 -21.53
C ARG A 402 8.74 -8.73 -22.23
N SER A 403 9.57 -8.87 -23.25
CA SER A 403 9.81 -7.81 -24.23
C SER A 403 9.42 -8.29 -25.61
N GLU A 404 8.63 -7.46 -26.30
CA GLU A 404 8.53 -7.53 -27.76
C GLU A 404 9.65 -6.67 -28.34
N GLY A 405 10.57 -7.31 -29.06
CA GLY A 405 11.63 -6.60 -29.78
C GLY A 405 11.12 -5.89 -31.05
N ASP A 406 12.05 -5.25 -31.74
CA ASP A 406 11.77 -4.63 -33.04
C ASP A 406 11.20 -5.65 -34.04
N ARG A 407 10.24 -5.19 -34.85
CA ARG A 407 9.68 -5.96 -35.95
C ARG A 407 10.49 -5.71 -37.22
N TRP A 408 10.90 -6.78 -37.88
CA TRP A 408 11.59 -6.75 -39.16
C TRP A 408 10.78 -7.44 -40.25
N GLU A 409 11.08 -7.12 -41.50
CA GLU A 409 10.28 -7.56 -42.66
C GLU A 409 10.92 -8.76 -43.36
N ILE A 410 10.07 -9.65 -43.86
CA ILE A 410 10.38 -10.75 -44.76
C ILE A 410 9.62 -10.51 -46.06
N GLN A 411 10.35 -10.50 -47.18
CA GLN A 411 9.81 -10.46 -48.52
C GLN A 411 10.08 -11.80 -49.21
N ALA A 412 9.03 -12.60 -49.39
CA ALA A 412 9.08 -13.84 -50.14
C ALA A 412 8.95 -13.54 -51.65
N VAL A 413 9.98 -13.87 -52.40
CA VAL A 413 9.99 -13.76 -53.87
C VAL A 413 9.56 -15.10 -54.45
N VAL A 414 8.53 -15.10 -55.30
CA VAL A 414 8.06 -16.31 -55.98
C VAL A 414 8.88 -16.53 -57.23
N ASP A 415 9.31 -17.78 -57.43
CA ASP A 415 10.03 -18.25 -58.62
C ASP A 415 9.08 -18.35 -59.82
N ALA A 416 9.48 -17.82 -60.98
CA ALA A 416 8.66 -17.82 -62.19
C ALA A 416 9.00 -19.02 -63.08
N PRO A 417 8.03 -19.69 -63.72
CA PRO A 417 8.34 -20.78 -64.63
C PRO A 417 9.06 -20.26 -65.90
N PRO A 418 9.96 -21.06 -66.50
CA PRO A 418 10.65 -20.69 -67.73
C PRO A 418 9.65 -20.51 -68.87
N THR A 419 9.91 -19.51 -69.72
CA THR A 419 9.13 -19.26 -70.93
C THR A 419 9.90 -19.77 -72.15
N VAL A 420 9.24 -20.53 -73.03
CA VAL A 420 9.83 -21.07 -74.26
C VAL A 420 8.97 -20.68 -75.47
N VAL A 421 9.61 -20.24 -76.55
CA VAL A 421 8.96 -19.86 -77.81
C VAL A 421 9.73 -20.43 -78.98
N ILE A 422 9.01 -21.01 -79.95
CA ILE A 422 9.57 -21.38 -81.25
C ILE A 422 9.62 -20.10 -82.08
N GLU A 423 10.83 -19.56 -82.29
CA GLU A 423 11.03 -18.38 -83.13
C GLU A 423 10.89 -18.71 -84.61
N ARG A 424 11.27 -19.94 -85.00
CA ARG A 424 11.15 -20.44 -86.37
C ARG A 424 10.80 -21.92 -86.37
N PRO A 425 9.83 -22.36 -87.20
CA PRO A 425 8.97 -21.53 -88.05
C PRO A 425 7.91 -20.76 -87.22
N THR A 426 7.49 -19.58 -87.69
CA THR A 426 6.48 -18.76 -87.00
C THR A 426 5.03 -19.22 -87.24
N ALA A 427 4.84 -20.16 -88.18
CA ALA A 427 3.56 -20.75 -88.55
C ALA A 427 3.80 -22.16 -89.14
N ASP A 428 2.72 -22.90 -89.42
CA ASP A 428 2.80 -24.21 -90.05
C ASP A 428 3.52 -24.15 -91.40
N LEU A 429 4.44 -25.08 -91.61
CA LEU A 429 5.28 -25.14 -92.80
C LEU A 429 4.88 -26.36 -93.65
N ILE A 430 4.52 -26.13 -94.91
CA ILE A 430 4.30 -27.20 -95.87
C ILE A 430 5.63 -27.46 -96.58
N VAL A 431 6.18 -28.66 -96.37
CA VAL A 431 7.47 -29.06 -96.93
C VAL A 431 7.41 -30.45 -97.55
N THR A 432 8.38 -30.75 -98.42
CA THR A 432 8.54 -32.10 -98.97
C THR A 432 9.15 -33.04 -97.92
N PRO A 433 8.97 -34.38 -98.03
CA PRO A 433 9.50 -35.34 -97.05
C PRO A 433 11.02 -35.29 -96.85
N GLU A 434 11.77 -34.76 -97.82
CA GLU A 434 13.24 -34.64 -97.78
C GLU A 434 13.72 -33.24 -97.34
N ALA A 435 12.81 -32.30 -97.08
CA ALA A 435 13.16 -30.94 -96.75
C ALA A 435 13.67 -30.80 -95.31
N THR A 436 14.75 -30.03 -95.13
CA THR A 436 15.26 -29.65 -93.82
C THR A 436 14.54 -28.40 -93.32
N ALA A 437 13.69 -28.52 -92.31
CA ALA A 437 13.03 -27.40 -91.66
C ALA A 437 13.91 -26.83 -90.53
N PRO A 438 14.36 -25.56 -90.60
CA PRO A 438 15.12 -24.94 -89.52
C PRO A 438 14.20 -24.63 -88.33
N ILE A 439 14.53 -25.19 -87.16
CA ILE A 439 13.82 -24.92 -85.90
C ILE A 439 14.71 -24.04 -85.02
N SER A 440 14.23 -22.85 -84.66
CA SER A 440 14.88 -21.95 -83.70
C SER A 440 13.99 -21.79 -82.48
N VAL A 441 14.56 -21.94 -81.29
CA VAL A 441 13.84 -21.86 -80.02
C VAL A 441 14.55 -20.85 -79.12
N ALA A 442 13.78 -19.94 -78.54
CA ALA A 442 14.22 -19.05 -77.48
C ALA A 442 13.59 -19.48 -76.16
N ALA A 443 14.41 -19.64 -75.13
CA ALA A 443 13.97 -19.88 -73.76
C ALA A 443 14.49 -18.78 -72.84
N LYS A 444 13.67 -18.32 -71.90
CA LYS A 444 14.01 -17.30 -70.90
C LYS A 444 13.51 -17.74 -69.54
N ASP A 445 14.35 -17.54 -68.53
CA ASP A 445 14.09 -17.83 -67.13
C ASP A 445 14.67 -16.70 -66.27
N ASP A 446 14.15 -16.50 -65.06
CA ASP A 446 14.62 -15.52 -64.08
C ASP A 446 15.79 -16.04 -63.22
N LEU A 447 16.00 -17.36 -63.17
CA LEU A 447 17.16 -18.01 -62.55
C LEU A 447 18.14 -18.54 -63.61
N ALA A 448 17.81 -19.68 -64.22
CA ALA A 448 18.65 -20.37 -65.20
C ALA A 448 17.87 -21.43 -65.98
N VAL A 449 18.20 -21.58 -67.28
CA VAL A 449 17.66 -22.66 -68.11
C VAL A 449 18.57 -23.89 -68.04
N ALA A 450 18.10 -24.96 -67.38
CA ALA A 450 18.87 -26.20 -67.23
C ALA A 450 18.94 -27.03 -68.52
N ARG A 451 17.84 -27.11 -69.28
CA ARG A 451 17.73 -27.96 -70.48
C ARG A 451 16.65 -27.45 -71.43
N ILE A 452 16.90 -27.59 -72.73
CA ILE A 452 15.88 -27.42 -73.77
C ILE A 452 15.79 -28.71 -74.57
N GLU A 453 14.59 -29.28 -74.66
CA GLU A 453 14.29 -30.44 -75.51
C GLU A 453 13.26 -30.08 -76.58
N LEU A 454 13.50 -30.50 -77.81
CA LEU A 454 12.48 -30.57 -78.85
C LEU A 454 11.72 -31.88 -78.71
N VAL A 455 10.45 -31.79 -78.33
CA VAL A 455 9.52 -32.93 -78.33
C VAL A 455 8.69 -32.88 -79.62
N TYR A 456 8.76 -33.93 -80.43
CA TYR A 456 8.07 -33.98 -81.72
C TYR A 456 7.49 -35.37 -82.00
N ARG A 457 6.45 -35.41 -82.85
CA ARG A 457 5.86 -36.62 -83.42
C ARG A 457 5.90 -36.51 -84.93
N LEU A 458 6.08 -37.63 -85.62
CA LEU A 458 6.10 -37.67 -87.10
C LEU A 458 4.70 -37.92 -87.69
N ASP A 459 3.81 -38.50 -86.89
CA ASP A 459 2.42 -38.82 -87.19
C ASP A 459 1.57 -38.61 -85.92
N GLU A 460 0.27 -38.30 -86.08
CA GLU A 460 -0.63 -37.99 -84.94
C GLU A 460 -0.74 -39.14 -83.93
N SER A 461 -0.58 -40.37 -84.40
CA SER A 461 -0.69 -41.62 -83.63
C SER A 461 0.65 -42.20 -83.16
N GLY A 462 1.79 -41.62 -83.54
CA GLY A 462 3.09 -42.21 -83.27
C GLY A 462 3.69 -41.87 -81.92
N PRO A 463 4.81 -42.54 -81.57
CA PRO A 463 5.51 -42.27 -80.32
C PRO A 463 6.15 -40.89 -80.33
N GLU A 464 6.07 -40.20 -79.20
CA GLU A 464 6.83 -38.96 -78.97
C GLU A 464 8.33 -39.24 -79.02
N ARG A 465 9.04 -38.43 -79.81
CA ARG A 465 10.50 -38.40 -79.87
C ARG A 465 11.00 -37.13 -79.21
N ARG A 466 12.17 -37.22 -78.57
CA ARG A 466 12.82 -36.09 -77.90
C ARG A 466 14.21 -35.88 -78.48
N SER A 467 14.59 -34.63 -78.70
CA SER A 467 15.93 -34.24 -79.09
C SER A 467 16.43 -33.13 -78.19
N ALA A 468 17.64 -33.24 -77.65
CA ALA A 468 18.23 -32.21 -76.81
C ALA A 468 18.73 -31.05 -77.70
N LEU A 469 18.20 -29.84 -77.48
CA LEU A 469 18.63 -28.62 -78.16
C LEU A 469 19.68 -27.86 -77.36
N PHE A 470 19.59 -27.89 -76.03
CA PHE A 470 20.52 -27.23 -75.13
C PHE A 470 20.64 -28.01 -73.82
N ALA A 471 21.87 -28.09 -73.31
CA ALA A 471 22.17 -28.52 -71.94
C ALA A 471 22.91 -27.36 -71.26
N GLY A 472 22.35 -26.85 -70.18
CA GLY A 472 22.98 -25.83 -69.35
C GLY A 472 24.22 -26.36 -68.63
N PRO A 473 25.03 -25.47 -68.03
CA PRO A 473 26.19 -25.89 -67.24
C PRO A 473 25.80 -26.87 -66.12
N GLU A 474 26.66 -27.84 -65.82
CA GLU A 474 26.50 -28.71 -64.65
C GLU A 474 26.70 -27.87 -63.38
N GLY A 475 25.59 -27.63 -62.68
CA GLY A 475 25.52 -26.66 -61.59
C GLY A 475 24.91 -25.35 -62.08
N ALA A 476 23.64 -25.12 -61.73
CA ALA A 476 23.09 -23.78 -61.74
C ALA A 476 23.99 -22.85 -60.89
N PRO A 477 24.15 -21.56 -61.25
CA PRO A 477 25.18 -20.66 -60.72
C PRO A 477 25.18 -20.48 -59.20
#